data_AF-A0A4W6FBX8-F1
#
_entry.id   AF-A0A4W6FBX8-F1
#
_cell.length_a   1.000
_cell.length_b   1.000
_cell.length_c   1.000
_cell.angle_alpha   90.00
_cell.angle_beta   90.00
_cell.angle_gamma   90.00
#
_symmetry.space_group_name_H-M   'P 1'
#
loop_
_entity.id
_entity.type
_entity.pdbx_description
1 polymer ?
#
loop_
_entity_poly.entity_id
_entity_poly.type
_entity_poly.pdbx_seq_one_letter_code
_entity_poly.pdbx_strand_id
1 'polypeptide(L)'
;KDRLCNLFRTLSQANPSGNIFVSPLSISSALAMVYLGARGDTAAQMAQALSFSSGEGVHADFETLNADINSPSASYILKIANRLYGENTANFLPQFLTATQKYYQADLKAVDFMGAPEACREEINSWVEQQTENKIKDLLKPGTVSAMTRLALVNAIYFKGNWMSRFDVANTKEMPFKTRKVQMMYQMKKLPYNYIPEHGLQILELPYVDDELSMFILLPEESTDGSDPLSVFCKNIEQVLTQHYS
;
A
#
# COMPACT_ATOMS: atom_id res chain seq x y z
N LYS A 1 -5.23 -11.56 -6.97
CA LYS A 1 -6.45 -11.01 -6.33
C LYS A 1 -6.52 -11.42 -4.84
N ASP A 2 -6.08 -12.64 -4.50
CA ASP A 2 -6.23 -13.22 -3.14
C ASP A 2 -5.35 -12.59 -2.04
N ARG A 3 -4.15 -12.10 -2.37
CA ARG A 3 -3.21 -11.52 -1.39
C ARG A 3 -3.76 -10.29 -0.66
N LEU A 4 -4.35 -9.37 -1.43
CA LEU A 4 -4.88 -8.10 -0.93
C LEU A 4 -6.10 -8.34 -0.03
N CYS A 5 -6.97 -9.25 -0.44
CA CYS A 5 -8.16 -9.64 0.32
C CYS A 5 -7.78 -10.33 1.63
N ASN A 6 -6.79 -11.23 1.62
CA ASN A 6 -6.29 -11.88 2.83
C ASN A 6 -5.64 -10.90 3.82
N LEU A 7 -4.79 -9.99 3.33
CA LEU A 7 -4.20 -8.96 4.18
C LEU A 7 -5.27 -8.06 4.80
N PHE A 8 -6.22 -7.58 3.99
CA PHE A 8 -7.30 -6.72 4.46
C PHE A 8 -8.19 -7.44 5.50
N ARG A 9 -8.51 -8.71 5.27
CA ARG A 9 -9.26 -9.54 6.22
C ARG A 9 -8.55 -9.67 7.56
N THR A 10 -7.25 -9.96 7.56
CA THR A 10 -6.44 -10.06 8.78
C THR A 10 -6.42 -8.73 9.56
N LEU A 11 -6.24 -7.60 8.85
CA LEU A 11 -6.26 -6.28 9.48
C LEU A 11 -7.65 -5.91 10.04
N SER A 12 -8.71 -6.26 9.33
CA SER A 12 -10.10 -6.07 9.76
C SER A 12 -10.43 -6.86 11.01
N GLN A 13 -9.97 -8.11 11.11
CA GLN A 13 -10.13 -8.91 12.33
C GLN A 13 -9.38 -8.33 13.53
N ALA A 14 -8.18 -7.76 13.30
CA ALA A 14 -7.39 -7.12 14.34
C ALA A 14 -7.95 -5.74 14.76
N ASN A 15 -8.68 -5.05 13.87
CA ASN A 15 -9.28 -3.75 14.13
C ASN A 15 -10.74 -3.68 13.63
N PRO A 16 -11.69 -4.36 14.30
CA PRO A 16 -13.05 -4.58 13.77
C PRO A 16 -13.91 -3.33 13.59
N SER A 17 -13.57 -2.22 14.25
CA SER A 17 -14.38 -0.99 14.24
C SER A 17 -13.60 0.26 13.83
N GLY A 18 -12.31 0.12 13.55
CA GLY A 18 -11.45 1.24 13.16
C GLY A 18 -11.30 1.37 11.65
N ASN A 19 -10.83 2.54 11.23
CA ASN A 19 -10.46 2.75 9.84
C ASN A 19 -9.18 1.97 9.52
N ILE A 20 -9.17 1.31 8.35
CA ILE A 20 -8.00 0.62 7.82
C ILE A 20 -7.58 1.32 6.53
N PHE A 21 -6.32 1.74 6.49
CA PHE A 21 -5.71 2.31 5.30
C PHE A 21 -4.31 1.72 5.16
N VAL A 22 -4.09 0.99 4.07
CA VAL A 22 -2.82 0.33 3.77
C VAL A 22 -2.51 0.44 2.29
N SER A 23 -1.23 0.35 1.95
CA SER A 23 -0.78 0.14 0.58
C SER A 23 -0.28 -1.30 0.42
N PRO A 24 -1.10 -2.20 -0.16
CA PRO A 24 -0.69 -3.59 -0.41
C PRO A 24 0.52 -3.68 -1.33
N LEU A 25 0.66 -2.74 -2.27
CA LEU A 25 1.80 -2.66 -3.15
C LEU A 25 3.09 -2.36 -2.37
N SER A 26 3.07 -1.37 -1.49
CA SER A 26 4.21 -1.02 -0.63
C SER A 26 4.71 -2.23 0.19
N ILE A 27 3.77 -2.94 0.84
CA ILE A 27 4.06 -4.13 1.64
C ILE A 27 4.63 -5.25 0.75
N SER A 28 4.02 -5.47 -0.42
CA SER A 28 4.47 -6.50 -1.35
C SER A 28 5.86 -6.22 -1.90
N SER A 29 6.18 -4.96 -2.24
CA SER A 29 7.51 -4.55 -2.70
C SER A 29 8.58 -4.78 -1.64
N ALA A 30 8.31 -4.39 -0.39
CA ALA A 30 9.24 -4.62 0.73
C ALA A 30 9.51 -6.13 0.94
N LEU A 31 8.45 -6.95 0.97
CA LEU A 31 8.58 -8.39 1.15
C LEU A 31 9.20 -9.09 -0.06
N ALA A 32 9.01 -8.57 -1.27
CA ALA A 32 9.66 -9.09 -2.47
C ALA A 32 11.17 -8.80 -2.48
N MET A 33 11.62 -7.64 -1.98
CA MET A 33 13.04 -7.39 -1.76
C MET A 33 13.64 -8.36 -0.73
N VAL A 34 12.92 -8.68 0.34
CA VAL A 34 13.36 -9.70 1.32
C VAL A 34 13.43 -11.09 0.67
N TYR A 35 12.42 -11.45 -0.13
CA TYR A 35 12.35 -12.73 -0.84
C TYR A 35 13.55 -12.93 -1.77
N LEU A 36 14.02 -11.85 -2.41
CA LEU A 36 15.20 -11.88 -3.29
C LEU A 36 16.46 -12.42 -2.57
N GLY A 37 16.63 -12.08 -1.30
CA GLY A 37 17.72 -12.55 -0.45
C GLY A 37 17.45 -13.89 0.27
N ALA A 38 16.19 -14.35 0.31
CA ALA A 38 15.80 -15.56 1.02
C ALA A 38 16.22 -16.83 0.26
N ARG A 39 16.51 -17.92 0.98
CA ARG A 39 16.84 -19.24 0.41
C ARG A 39 16.14 -20.35 1.20
N GLY A 40 16.08 -21.55 0.62
CA GLY A 40 15.52 -22.75 1.26
C GLY A 40 14.08 -22.55 1.72
N ASP A 41 13.75 -23.05 2.91
CA ASP A 41 12.41 -23.02 3.47
C ASP A 41 11.88 -21.60 3.66
N THR A 42 12.73 -20.64 4.01
CA THR A 42 12.33 -19.22 4.13
C THR A 42 11.81 -18.70 2.80
N ALA A 43 12.53 -18.97 1.70
CA ALA A 43 12.08 -18.57 0.37
C ALA A 43 10.77 -19.28 0.01
N ALA A 44 10.66 -20.58 0.27
CA ALA A 44 9.45 -21.35 -0.04
C ALA A 44 8.21 -20.83 0.72
N GLN A 45 8.34 -20.55 2.01
CA GLN A 45 7.25 -19.99 2.83
C GLN A 45 6.84 -18.59 2.36
N MET A 46 7.81 -17.74 2.03
CA MET A 46 7.54 -16.40 1.49
C MET A 46 6.82 -16.48 0.14
N ALA A 47 7.31 -17.33 -0.78
CA ALA A 47 6.68 -17.52 -2.08
C ALA A 47 5.23 -18.02 -1.94
N GLN A 48 4.97 -18.95 -1.02
CA GLN A 48 3.63 -19.44 -0.74
C GLN A 48 2.72 -18.35 -0.16
N ALA A 49 3.14 -17.69 0.93
CA ALA A 49 2.34 -16.69 1.63
C ALA A 49 2.06 -15.46 0.77
N LEU A 50 3.04 -15.05 -0.03
CA LEU A 50 2.93 -13.94 -0.98
C LEU A 50 2.43 -14.41 -2.33
N SER A 51 2.03 -15.68 -2.50
CA SER A 51 1.60 -16.31 -3.75
C SER A 51 2.47 -15.97 -4.97
N PHE A 52 3.77 -15.75 -4.78
CA PHE A 52 4.70 -15.46 -5.87
C PHE A 52 4.85 -16.71 -6.74
N SER A 53 4.80 -16.53 -8.06
CA SER A 53 5.19 -17.58 -8.98
C SER A 53 6.66 -17.93 -8.71
N SER A 54 6.97 -19.22 -8.73
CA SER A 54 8.33 -19.70 -8.51
C SER A 54 9.27 -19.09 -9.58
N GLY A 55 10.37 -18.47 -9.15
CA GLY A 55 11.42 -17.92 -10.03
C GLY A 55 11.57 -16.40 -9.98
N GLU A 56 12.41 -15.86 -10.87
CA GLU A 56 12.76 -14.43 -10.93
C GLU A 56 11.68 -13.54 -11.59
N GLY A 57 10.66 -14.13 -12.22
CA GLY A 57 9.63 -13.40 -12.97
C GLY A 57 8.93 -12.34 -12.13
N VAL A 58 8.66 -12.63 -10.85
CA VAL A 58 8.04 -11.67 -9.93
C VAL A 58 8.85 -10.38 -9.76
N HIS A 59 10.19 -10.46 -9.79
CA HIS A 59 11.03 -9.27 -9.62
C HIS A 59 11.04 -8.41 -10.88
N ALA A 60 11.00 -9.01 -12.07
CA ALA A 60 10.83 -8.29 -13.34
C ALA A 60 9.44 -7.63 -13.46
N ASP A 61 8.40 -8.26 -12.92
CA ASP A 61 7.07 -7.66 -12.82
C ASP A 61 7.10 -6.41 -11.93
N PHE A 62 7.81 -6.46 -10.80
CA PHE A 62 8.01 -5.30 -9.94
C PHE A 62 8.85 -4.20 -10.60
N GLU A 63 9.87 -4.54 -11.38
CA GLU A 63 10.66 -3.57 -12.16
C GLU A 63 9.76 -2.78 -13.11
N THR A 64 8.95 -3.50 -13.89
CA THR A 64 7.99 -2.91 -14.83
C THR A 64 6.97 -2.04 -14.10
N LEU A 65 6.34 -2.57 -13.04
CA LEU A 65 5.33 -1.83 -12.26
C LEU A 65 5.91 -0.57 -11.60
N ASN A 66 7.14 -0.63 -11.07
CA ASN A 66 7.79 0.52 -10.46
C ASN A 66 8.12 1.59 -11.52
N ALA A 67 8.53 1.18 -12.72
CA ALA A 67 8.80 2.11 -13.83
C ALA A 67 7.52 2.82 -14.31
N ASP A 68 6.41 2.07 -14.45
CA ASP A 68 5.12 2.63 -14.83
C ASP A 68 4.61 3.63 -13.78
N ILE A 69 4.67 3.26 -12.50
CA ILE A 69 4.21 4.10 -11.40
C ILE A 69 5.02 5.38 -11.24
N ASN A 70 6.35 5.28 -11.34
CA ASN A 70 7.24 6.43 -11.21
C ASN A 70 7.38 7.22 -12.53
N SER A 71 6.55 6.94 -13.53
CA SER A 71 6.61 7.64 -14.81
C SER A 71 6.36 9.14 -14.64
N PRO A 72 7.26 10.02 -15.12
CA PRO A 72 7.12 11.46 -15.00
C PRO A 72 6.01 12.05 -15.87
N SER A 73 5.37 11.24 -16.73
CA SER A 73 4.27 11.66 -17.61
C SER A 73 2.90 11.65 -16.95
N ALA A 74 2.77 11.13 -15.73
CA ALA A 74 1.50 11.03 -15.03
C ALA A 74 0.96 12.40 -14.56
N SER A 75 -0.35 12.61 -14.66
CA SER A 75 -1.02 13.82 -14.17
C SER A 75 -1.36 13.81 -12.67
N TYR A 76 -0.96 12.75 -11.97
CA TYR A 76 -0.99 12.60 -10.53
C TYR A 76 0.44 12.50 -9.97
N ILE A 77 0.58 12.77 -8.67
CA ILE A 77 1.82 12.47 -7.95
C ILE A 77 1.64 11.10 -7.32
N LEU A 78 2.22 10.06 -7.91
CA LEU A 78 2.41 8.77 -7.26
C LEU A 78 3.91 8.51 -7.20
N LYS A 79 4.44 8.32 -5.99
CA LYS A 79 5.86 8.07 -5.77
C LYS A 79 6.00 6.79 -5.00
N ILE A 80 6.79 5.86 -5.52
CA ILE A 80 7.27 4.69 -4.79
C ILE A 80 8.79 4.78 -4.69
N ALA A 81 9.29 4.75 -3.46
CA ALA A 81 10.71 4.78 -3.17
C ALA A 81 11.09 3.58 -2.30
N ASN A 82 12.15 2.89 -2.67
CA ASN A 82 12.73 1.78 -1.92
C ASN A 82 14.15 2.14 -1.48
N ARG A 83 14.55 1.71 -0.29
CA ARG A 83 15.93 1.84 0.18
C ARG A 83 16.29 0.72 1.14
N LEU A 84 17.54 0.29 1.07
CA LEU A 84 18.16 -0.61 2.04
C LEU A 84 19.04 0.21 2.97
N TYR A 85 18.92 -0.01 4.27
CA TYR A 85 19.82 0.52 5.29
C TYR A 85 20.57 -0.64 5.89
N GLY A 86 21.85 -0.77 5.59
CA GLY A 86 22.68 -1.88 6.03
C GLY A 86 23.70 -1.43 7.06
N GLU A 87 23.92 -2.26 8.08
CA GLU A 87 25.00 -2.07 9.04
C GLU A 87 26.35 -2.03 8.31
N ASN A 88 27.14 -0.98 8.56
CA ASN A 88 28.37 -0.68 7.81
C ASN A 88 29.47 -1.75 7.98
N THR A 89 29.42 -2.52 9.08
CA THR A 89 30.33 -3.65 9.33
C THR A 89 29.87 -4.97 8.69
N ALA A 90 28.65 -5.02 8.14
CA ALA A 90 28.09 -6.22 7.53
C ALA A 90 28.50 -6.35 6.05
N ASN A 91 28.81 -7.58 5.63
CA ASN A 91 29.08 -7.89 4.23
C ASN A 91 27.79 -8.35 3.54
N PHE A 92 27.33 -7.58 2.55
CA PHE A 92 26.20 -7.95 1.69
C PHE A 92 26.71 -8.57 0.39
N LEU A 93 26.03 -9.60 -0.09
CA LEU A 93 26.37 -10.22 -1.37
C LEU A 93 26.19 -9.20 -2.50
N PRO A 94 27.19 -8.98 -3.37
CA PRO A 94 27.08 -8.04 -4.49
C PRO A 94 25.87 -8.36 -5.39
N GLN A 95 25.60 -9.64 -5.62
CA GLN A 95 24.47 -10.10 -6.42
C GLN A 95 23.11 -9.65 -5.84
N PHE A 96 22.97 -9.66 -4.51
CA PHE A 96 21.76 -9.18 -3.85
C PHE A 96 21.59 -7.67 -4.05
N LEU A 97 22.65 -6.89 -3.84
CA LEU A 97 22.62 -5.43 -4.02
C LEU A 97 22.34 -5.02 -5.47
N THR A 98 22.98 -5.68 -6.43
CA THR A 98 22.74 -5.44 -7.86
C THR A 98 21.29 -5.75 -8.23
N ALA A 99 20.73 -6.83 -7.70
CA ALA A 99 19.36 -7.22 -8.00
C ALA A 99 18.33 -6.29 -7.33
N THR A 100 18.55 -5.84 -6.09
CA THR A 100 17.65 -4.86 -5.45
C THR A 100 17.70 -3.50 -6.14
N GLN A 101 18.87 -3.08 -6.60
CA GLN A 101 19.01 -1.87 -7.41
C GLN A 101 18.26 -2.01 -8.74
N LYS A 102 18.45 -3.12 -9.46
CA LYS A 102 17.82 -3.36 -10.75
C LYS A 102 16.30 -3.39 -10.65
N TYR A 103 15.75 -4.28 -9.82
CA TYR A 103 14.32 -4.57 -9.82
C TYR A 103 13.48 -3.57 -9.01
N TYR A 104 14.10 -2.90 -8.02
CA TYR A 104 13.38 -2.05 -7.07
C TYR A 104 13.91 -0.63 -6.99
N GLN A 105 14.96 -0.29 -7.75
CA GLN A 105 15.65 1.01 -7.66
C GLN A 105 16.10 1.30 -6.22
N ALA A 106 16.43 0.24 -5.48
CA ALA A 106 16.69 0.30 -4.06
C ALA A 106 18.19 0.25 -3.79
N ASP A 107 18.78 1.41 -3.50
CA ASP A 107 20.18 1.53 -3.14
C ASP A 107 20.42 1.12 -1.69
N LEU A 108 21.63 0.58 -1.44
CA LEU A 108 22.13 0.36 -0.09
C LEU A 108 22.75 1.65 0.46
N LYS A 109 22.25 2.09 1.61
CA LYS A 109 22.89 3.07 2.46
C LYS A 109 23.54 2.36 3.64
N ALA A 110 24.86 2.47 3.75
CA ALA A 110 25.60 1.98 4.91
C ALA A 110 25.38 2.91 6.11
N VAL A 111 25.02 2.34 7.27
CA VAL A 111 24.74 3.06 8.51
C VAL A 111 25.34 2.33 9.71
N ASP A 112 25.47 3.02 10.85
CA ASP A 112 26.05 2.47 12.08
C ASP A 112 24.95 2.08 13.08
N PHE A 113 24.24 0.99 12.81
CA PHE A 113 23.25 0.46 13.75
C PHE A 113 23.91 0.01 15.05
N MET A 114 25.11 -0.57 14.98
CA MET A 114 25.83 -1.07 16.15
C MET A 114 26.23 0.01 17.14
N GLY A 115 26.80 1.12 16.65
CA GLY A 115 27.26 2.23 17.47
C GLY A 115 26.20 3.31 17.72
N ALA A 116 25.30 3.54 16.76
CA ALA A 116 24.36 4.67 16.80
C ALA A 116 22.95 4.33 16.25
N PRO A 117 22.23 3.36 16.85
CA PRO A 117 20.94 2.89 16.31
C PRO A 117 19.85 3.97 16.29
N GLU A 118 19.80 4.87 17.29
CA GLU A 118 18.82 5.95 17.31
C GLU A 118 19.07 7.01 16.24
N ALA A 119 20.33 7.35 15.96
CA ALA A 119 20.67 8.24 14.84
C ALA A 119 20.26 7.61 13.50
N CYS A 120 20.48 6.31 13.33
CA CYS A 120 20.04 5.57 12.15
C CYS A 120 18.50 5.57 12.02
N ARG A 121 17.78 5.42 13.14
CA ARG A 121 16.31 5.51 13.18
C ARG A 121 15.81 6.87 12.69
N GLU A 122 16.40 7.96 13.20
CA GLU A 122 16.05 9.34 12.81
C GLU A 122 16.37 9.60 11.34
N GLU A 123 17.47 9.04 10.83
CA GLU A 123 17.82 9.16 9.42
C GLU A 123 16.82 8.44 8.51
N ILE A 124 16.43 7.22 8.86
CA ILE A 124 15.40 6.46 8.13
C ILE A 124 14.07 7.23 8.14
N ASN A 125 13.64 7.71 9.30
CA ASN A 125 12.41 8.49 9.43
C ASN A 125 12.46 9.78 8.59
N SER A 126 13.58 10.50 8.64
CA SER A 126 13.78 11.71 7.84
C SER A 126 13.69 11.44 6.33
N TRP A 127 14.27 10.33 5.87
CA TRP A 127 14.17 9.94 4.46
C TRP A 127 12.73 9.60 4.07
N VAL A 128 12.02 8.80 4.86
CA VAL A 128 10.61 8.46 4.62
C VAL A 128 9.73 9.70 4.61
N GLU A 129 9.96 10.63 5.55
CA GLU A 129 9.24 11.89 5.63
C GLU A 129 9.41 12.70 4.35
N GLN A 130 10.63 12.80 3.82
CA GLN A 130 10.92 13.47 2.54
C GLN A 130 10.25 12.77 1.35
N GLN A 131 10.32 11.44 1.27
CA GLN A 131 9.69 10.68 0.16
C GLN A 131 8.17 10.77 0.17
N THR A 132 7.58 11.10 1.32
CA THR A 132 6.13 11.13 1.52
C THR A 132 5.55 12.54 1.64
N GLU A 133 6.26 13.56 1.16
CA GLU A 133 5.82 14.96 1.23
C GLU A 133 5.45 15.38 2.67
N ASN A 134 6.21 14.89 3.63
CA ASN A 134 6.05 15.07 5.08
C ASN A 134 4.75 14.49 5.68
N LYS A 135 4.12 13.51 5.01
CA LYS A 135 2.89 12.87 5.49
C LYS A 135 3.15 11.70 6.43
N ILE A 136 4.21 10.93 6.21
CA ILE A 136 4.61 9.85 7.11
C ILE A 136 5.78 10.32 7.94
N LYS A 137 5.49 10.67 9.19
CA LYS A 137 6.49 11.03 10.20
C LYS A 137 6.66 9.90 11.18
N ASP A 138 7.87 9.74 11.70
CA ASP A 138 8.19 8.75 12.73
C ASP A 138 7.71 7.33 12.38
N LEU A 139 8.01 6.88 11.15
CA LEU A 139 7.68 5.52 10.68
C LEU A 139 8.18 4.47 11.69
N LEU A 140 9.46 4.59 12.07
CA LEU A 140 10.09 3.76 13.08
C LEU A 140 10.00 4.47 14.44
N LYS A 141 9.31 3.82 15.37
CA LYS A 141 9.25 4.26 16.77
C LYS A 141 10.55 3.94 17.52
N PRO A 142 10.87 4.66 18.61
CA PRO A 142 12.03 4.34 19.44
C PRO A 142 12.10 2.86 19.79
N GLY A 143 13.30 2.26 19.72
CA GLY A 143 13.51 0.83 19.97
C GLY A 143 13.12 -0.13 18.84
N THR A 144 12.63 0.36 17.69
CA THR A 144 12.33 -0.49 16.52
C THR A 144 13.60 -1.01 15.85
N VAL A 145 14.68 -0.23 15.91
CA VAL A 145 16.04 -0.63 15.49
C VAL A 145 16.96 -0.65 16.72
N SER A 146 18.00 -1.47 16.67
CA SER A 146 18.93 -1.66 17.79
C SER A 146 20.34 -1.95 17.29
N ALA A 147 21.31 -2.09 18.20
CA ALA A 147 22.67 -2.51 17.88
C ALA A 147 22.75 -3.90 17.20
N MET A 148 21.69 -4.70 17.30
CA MET A 148 21.58 -5.99 16.64
C MET A 148 21.01 -5.91 15.22
N THR A 149 20.47 -4.75 14.81
CA THR A 149 19.96 -4.55 13.46
C THR A 149 21.13 -4.65 12.46
N ARG A 150 20.92 -5.45 11.40
CA ARG A 150 21.91 -5.62 10.32
C ARG A 150 21.42 -5.06 8.99
N LEU A 151 20.12 -5.14 8.74
CA LEU A 151 19.51 -4.64 7.52
C LEU A 151 18.08 -4.18 7.83
N ALA A 152 17.71 -3.01 7.34
CA ALA A 152 16.33 -2.54 7.28
C ALA A 152 15.97 -2.25 5.82
N LEU A 153 14.89 -2.85 5.34
CA LEU A 153 14.33 -2.57 4.02
C LEU A 153 13.14 -1.64 4.19
N VAL A 154 13.19 -0.50 3.52
CA VAL A 154 12.20 0.56 3.69
C VAL A 154 11.54 0.83 2.34
N ASN A 155 10.23 0.69 2.29
CA ASN A 155 9.41 1.17 1.19
C ASN A 155 8.58 2.36 1.68
N ALA A 156 8.56 3.43 0.89
CA ALA A 156 7.71 4.59 1.09
C ALA A 156 6.87 4.82 -0.17
N ILE A 157 5.56 4.99 0.03
CA ILE A 157 4.62 5.32 -1.05
C ILE A 157 3.86 6.59 -0.71
N TYR A 158 3.69 7.46 -1.71
CA TYR A 158 2.90 8.67 -1.59
C TYR A 158 2.02 8.85 -2.81
N PHE A 159 0.75 9.16 -2.58
CA PHE A 159 -0.22 9.41 -3.62
C PHE A 159 -0.94 10.74 -3.41
N LYS A 160 -1.04 11.53 -4.48
CA LYS A 160 -1.84 12.74 -4.58
C LYS A 160 -2.32 12.90 -6.03
N GLY A 161 -3.58 12.55 -6.27
CA GLY A 161 -4.26 12.77 -7.54
C GLY A 161 -5.29 13.89 -7.47
N ASN A 162 -5.57 14.52 -8.60
CA ASN A 162 -6.73 15.37 -8.77
C ASN A 162 -7.88 14.55 -9.36
N TRP A 163 -9.10 14.71 -8.85
CA TRP A 163 -10.27 14.11 -9.48
C TRP A 163 -10.44 14.61 -10.92
N MET A 164 -10.83 13.73 -11.84
CA MET A 164 -11.23 14.13 -13.19
C MET A 164 -12.45 15.05 -13.12
N SER A 165 -13.42 14.70 -12.28
CA SER A 165 -14.57 15.55 -11.93
C SER A 165 -14.44 16.06 -10.50
N ARG A 166 -13.88 17.27 -10.35
CA ARG A 166 -13.67 17.90 -9.03
C ARG A 166 -14.98 18.27 -8.35
N PHE A 167 -15.01 18.07 -7.03
CA PHE A 167 -16.06 18.60 -6.17
C PHE A 167 -15.91 20.12 -6.03
N ASP A 168 -17.02 20.85 -6.08
CA ASP A 168 -17.04 22.27 -5.76
C ASP A 168 -16.99 22.44 -4.23
N VAL A 169 -16.01 23.20 -3.75
CA VAL A 169 -15.83 23.48 -2.32
C VAL A 169 -17.06 24.18 -1.74
N ALA A 170 -17.77 25.01 -2.52
CA ALA A 170 -19.00 25.67 -2.08
C ALA A 170 -20.15 24.70 -1.77
N ASN A 171 -20.11 23.49 -2.33
CA ASN A 171 -21.09 22.44 -2.08
C ASN A 171 -20.70 21.51 -0.93
N THR A 172 -19.52 21.70 -0.33
CA THR A 172 -19.07 20.90 0.84
C THR A 172 -19.70 21.46 2.11
N LYS A 173 -20.38 20.60 2.88
CA LYS A 173 -21.09 21.00 4.10
C LYS A 173 -20.89 19.99 5.21
N GLU A 174 -20.95 20.46 6.46
CA GLU A 174 -20.99 19.58 7.62
C GLU A 174 -22.30 18.77 7.60
N MET A 175 -22.21 17.45 7.50
CA MET A 175 -23.36 16.53 7.51
C MET A 175 -23.13 15.34 8.47
N PRO A 176 -24.20 14.72 8.99
CA PRO A 176 -24.08 13.52 9.80
C PRO A 176 -23.49 12.34 9.01
N PHE A 177 -22.50 11.67 9.59
CA PHE A 177 -22.07 10.30 9.28
C PHE A 177 -22.42 9.45 10.51
N LYS A 178 -22.74 8.16 10.36
CA LYS A 178 -23.33 7.33 11.43
C LYS A 178 -22.70 7.50 12.83
N THR A 179 -21.39 7.74 12.89
CA THR A 179 -20.64 7.87 14.14
C THR A 179 -20.24 9.31 14.52
N ARG A 180 -20.31 10.28 13.61
CA ARG A 180 -19.85 11.67 13.82
C ARG A 180 -20.29 12.60 12.70
N LYS A 181 -20.18 13.91 12.89
CA LYS A 181 -20.30 14.86 11.78
C LYS A 181 -19.04 14.87 10.92
N VAL A 182 -19.20 15.05 9.61
CA VAL A 182 -18.10 15.10 8.63
C VAL A 182 -18.33 16.22 7.61
N GLN A 183 -17.27 16.71 6.98
CA GLN A 183 -17.36 17.58 5.81
C GLN A 183 -17.73 16.74 4.59
N MET A 184 -19.02 16.70 4.24
CA MET A 184 -19.51 15.91 3.13
C MET A 184 -19.40 16.72 1.84
N MET A 185 -18.64 16.18 0.88
CA MET A 185 -18.55 16.73 -0.47
C MET A 185 -19.79 16.34 -1.29
N TYR A 186 -20.20 17.18 -2.22
CA TYR A 186 -21.37 16.92 -3.07
C TYR A 186 -21.11 17.31 -4.53
N GLN A 187 -21.54 16.45 -5.46
CA GLN A 187 -21.62 16.74 -6.89
C GLN A 187 -22.71 15.89 -7.53
N MET A 188 -23.20 16.32 -8.69
CA MET A 188 -24.10 15.53 -9.54
C MET A 188 -23.46 15.39 -10.92
N LYS A 189 -23.00 14.18 -11.25
CA LYS A 189 -22.31 13.84 -12.50
C LYS A 189 -22.69 12.44 -12.96
N LYS A 190 -22.54 12.18 -14.26
CA LYS A 190 -22.54 10.81 -14.79
C LYS A 190 -21.18 10.20 -14.49
N LEU A 191 -21.17 9.13 -13.69
CA LEU A 191 -19.98 8.42 -13.25
C LEU A 191 -20.21 6.92 -13.44
N PRO A 192 -19.15 6.10 -13.62
CA PRO A 192 -19.30 4.66 -13.65
C PRO A 192 -19.85 4.18 -12.30
N TYR A 193 -20.97 3.46 -12.37
CA TYR A 193 -21.71 2.99 -11.22
C TYR A 193 -22.24 1.60 -11.51
N ASN A 194 -22.17 0.73 -10.51
CA ASN A 194 -22.80 -0.57 -10.54
C ASN A 194 -23.50 -0.85 -9.21
N TYR A 195 -24.52 -1.69 -9.25
CA TYR A 195 -25.20 -2.21 -8.07
C TYR A 195 -25.26 -3.73 -8.16
N ILE A 196 -24.92 -4.40 -7.06
CA ILE A 196 -24.91 -5.86 -6.96
C ILE A 196 -26.02 -6.26 -5.99
N PRO A 197 -27.23 -6.60 -6.49
CA PRO A 197 -28.39 -6.89 -5.66
C PRO A 197 -28.18 -8.05 -4.68
N GLU A 198 -27.41 -9.07 -5.09
CA GLU A 198 -27.14 -10.27 -4.29
C GLU A 198 -26.40 -9.96 -3.00
N HIS A 199 -25.75 -8.80 -2.95
CA HIS A 199 -24.97 -8.34 -1.81
C HIS A 199 -25.43 -6.98 -1.25
N GLY A 200 -26.50 -6.40 -1.80
CA GLY A 200 -26.95 -5.04 -1.43
C GLY A 200 -25.81 -4.03 -1.50
N LEU A 201 -25.00 -4.08 -2.56
CA LEU A 201 -23.74 -3.33 -2.64
C LEU A 201 -23.75 -2.34 -3.80
N GLN A 202 -23.48 -1.07 -3.49
CA GLN A 202 -23.25 -0.02 -4.47
C GLN A 202 -21.76 0.14 -4.74
N ILE A 203 -21.37 0.21 -6.00
CA ILE A 203 -19.98 0.44 -6.41
C ILE A 203 -19.95 1.70 -7.27
N LEU A 204 -19.20 2.70 -6.82
CA LEU A 204 -18.96 3.95 -7.54
C LEU A 204 -17.49 4.06 -7.89
N GLU A 205 -17.20 4.36 -9.15
CA GLU A 205 -15.86 4.71 -9.59
C GLU A 205 -15.69 6.24 -9.65
N LEU A 206 -14.65 6.74 -9.00
CA LEU A 206 -14.23 8.13 -9.06
C LEU A 206 -12.85 8.21 -9.74
N PRO A 207 -12.81 8.52 -11.05
CA PRO A 207 -11.55 8.60 -11.79
C PRO A 207 -10.76 9.85 -11.41
N TYR A 208 -9.44 9.70 -11.36
CA TYR A 208 -8.50 10.81 -11.34
C TYR A 208 -8.29 11.34 -12.77
N VAL A 209 -7.66 12.52 -12.90
CA VAL A 209 -7.32 13.12 -14.20
C VAL A 209 -6.60 12.09 -15.09
N ASP A 210 -6.93 12.09 -16.38
CA ASP A 210 -6.45 11.18 -17.43
C ASP A 210 -6.82 9.70 -17.28
N ASP A 211 -7.65 9.34 -16.29
CA ASP A 211 -8.26 8.01 -16.14
C ASP A 211 -7.25 6.85 -15.98
N GLU A 212 -5.99 7.16 -15.66
CA GLU A 212 -4.95 6.16 -15.36
C GLU A 212 -5.13 5.52 -13.97
N LEU A 213 -5.79 6.23 -13.05
CA LEU A 213 -6.10 5.77 -11.69
C LEU A 213 -7.54 6.13 -11.33
N SER A 214 -8.19 5.24 -10.58
CA SER A 214 -9.54 5.44 -10.06
C SER A 214 -9.63 5.06 -8.59
N MET A 215 -10.49 5.78 -7.85
CA MET A 215 -10.94 5.34 -6.53
C MET A 215 -12.28 4.61 -6.68
N PHE A 216 -12.33 3.37 -6.22
CA PHE A 216 -13.58 2.62 -6.10
C PHE A 216 -14.14 2.77 -4.68
N ILE A 217 -15.38 3.23 -4.58
CA ILE A 217 -16.14 3.30 -3.33
C ILE A 217 -17.16 2.16 -3.35
N LEU A 218 -17.02 1.25 -2.39
CA LEU A 218 -17.92 0.13 -2.20
C LEU A 218 -18.74 0.43 -0.96
N LEU A 219 -20.02 0.75 -1.17
CA LEU A 219 -20.94 1.17 -0.14
C LEU A 219 -22.08 0.15 -0.01
N PRO A 220 -22.10 -0.65 1.05
CA PRO A 220 -23.22 -1.53 1.31
C PRO A 220 -24.48 -0.76 1.71
N GLU A 221 -25.64 -1.35 1.46
CA GLU A 221 -26.90 -0.90 2.01
C GLU A 221 -26.93 -0.98 3.53
N GLU A 222 -27.80 -0.19 4.15
CA GLU A 222 -28.01 -0.27 5.59
C GLU A 222 -28.59 -1.63 5.95
N SER A 223 -27.92 -2.35 6.85
CA SER A 223 -28.46 -3.58 7.40
C SER A 223 -29.71 -3.29 8.22
N THR A 224 -30.75 -4.09 7.98
CA THR A 224 -32.00 -4.03 8.73
C THR A 224 -31.91 -4.72 10.09
N ASP A 225 -30.86 -5.52 10.30
CA ASP A 225 -30.63 -6.35 11.50
C ASP A 225 -29.43 -5.89 12.36
N GLY A 226 -28.75 -4.80 11.98
CA GLY A 226 -27.59 -4.27 12.70
C GLY A 226 -26.28 -5.02 12.46
N SER A 227 -26.24 -6.00 11.54
CA SER A 227 -24.98 -6.62 11.10
C SER A 227 -24.10 -5.61 10.36
N ASP A 228 -22.77 -5.71 10.50
CA ASP A 228 -21.85 -4.85 9.75
C ASP A 228 -21.80 -5.30 8.28
N PRO A 229 -22.34 -4.53 7.33
CA PRO A 229 -22.38 -4.92 5.93
C PRO A 229 -20.98 -5.08 5.31
N LEU A 230 -19.98 -4.36 5.85
CA LEU A 230 -18.59 -4.49 5.42
C LEU A 230 -18.01 -5.86 5.80
N SER A 231 -18.45 -6.46 6.91
CA SER A 231 -18.01 -7.78 7.33
C SER A 231 -18.48 -8.90 6.38
N VAL A 232 -19.70 -8.75 5.82
CA VAL A 232 -20.25 -9.66 4.80
C VAL A 232 -19.51 -9.47 3.48
N PHE A 233 -19.25 -8.21 3.11
CA PHE A 233 -18.47 -7.89 1.92
C PHE A 233 -17.03 -8.41 1.99
N CYS A 234 -16.32 -8.24 3.12
CA CYS A 234 -14.95 -8.75 3.31
C CYS A 234 -14.84 -10.28 3.18
N LYS A 235 -15.92 -11.01 3.49
CA LYS A 235 -15.98 -12.46 3.30
C LYS A 235 -16.09 -12.83 1.81
N ASN A 236 -16.78 -12.01 1.02
CA ASN A 236 -17.14 -12.32 -0.37
C ASN A 236 -16.41 -11.47 -1.43
N ILE A 237 -15.52 -10.56 -1.01
CA ILE A 237 -14.82 -9.59 -1.88
C ILE A 237 -14.11 -10.24 -3.07
N GLU A 238 -13.55 -11.44 -2.89
CA GLU A 238 -12.90 -12.20 -3.96
C GLU A 238 -13.90 -12.69 -5.02
N GLN A 239 -15.10 -13.14 -4.62
CA GLN A 239 -16.15 -13.53 -5.56
C GLN A 239 -16.66 -12.31 -6.34
N VAL A 240 -16.91 -11.20 -5.64
CA VAL A 240 -17.40 -9.95 -6.25
C VAL A 240 -16.41 -9.39 -7.28
N LEU A 241 -15.12 -9.31 -6.95
CA LEU A 241 -14.08 -8.78 -7.85
C LEU A 241 -13.70 -9.74 -8.99
N THR A 242 -14.07 -11.01 -8.91
CA THR A 242 -13.79 -12.00 -9.96
C THR A 242 -14.95 -12.14 -10.94
N GLN A 243 -16.20 -11.96 -10.48
CA GLN A 243 -17.39 -12.08 -11.32
C GLN A 243 -17.71 -10.81 -12.13
N HIS A 244 -17.30 -9.62 -11.66
CA HIS A 244 -17.72 -8.35 -12.26
C HIS A 244 -16.59 -7.48 -12.83
N TYR A 245 -15.32 -7.84 -12.61
CA TYR A 245 -14.15 -7.06 -13.02
C TYR A 245 -13.04 -7.94 -13.65
N SER A 246 -13.43 -8.80 -14.58
CA SER A 246 -12.53 -9.56 -15.46
C SER A 246 -12.18 -8.79 -16.73
#